data_AF-I1Q970-F1
#
_entry.id   AF-I1Q970-F1
#
_cell.length_a   1.000
_cell.length_b   1.000
_cell.length_c   1.000
_cell.angle_alpha   90.00
_cell.angle_beta   90.00
_cell.angle_gamma   90.00
#
_symmetry.space_group_name_H-M   'P 1'
#
loop_
_entity.id
_entity.type
_entity.pdbx_description
1 polymer ?
#
loop_
_entity_poly.entity_id
_entity_poly.type
_entity_poly.pdbx_seq_one_letter_code
_entity_poly.pdbx_strand_id
1 'polypeptide(L)'
;MDICLNFLQKVEINNLSGAEYEICFVKRLLTWAPVLKMITVMFGPSVTVSEEVCQELLSFSRRCSPGICMEIYLHGNRAKVMYRAVNLKRPRDD
;
A
#
# COMPACT_ATOMS: atom_id res chain seq x y z
N MET A 1 21.13 -3.39 0.60
CA MET A 1 21.17 -1.97 0.97
C MET A 1 20.12 -1.78 2.04
N ASP A 2 20.53 -1.60 3.30
CA ASP A 2 19.61 -1.39 4.42
C ASP A 2 19.28 0.10 4.50
N ILE A 3 18.19 0.49 3.84
CA ILE A 3 17.61 1.82 4.00
C ILE A 3 16.61 1.73 5.15
N CYS A 4 16.76 2.59 6.15
CA CYS A 4 15.84 2.65 7.28
C CYS A 4 15.29 4.07 7.46
N LEU A 5 14.01 4.23 7.15
CA LEU A 5 13.29 5.50 7.16
C LEU A 5 12.56 5.67 8.51
N ASN A 6 13.35 5.81 9.57
CA ASN A 6 12.89 5.77 10.98
C ASN A 6 11.88 6.85 11.40
N PHE A 7 11.62 7.85 10.53
CA PHE A 7 10.69 8.93 10.80
C PHE A 7 9.57 9.04 9.76
N LEU A 8 9.59 8.19 8.73
CA LEU A 8 8.63 8.27 7.63
C LEU A 8 7.30 7.66 8.06
N GLN A 9 6.35 8.51 8.44
CA GLN A 9 5.04 8.09 8.95
C GLN A 9 3.95 8.07 7.88
N LYS A 10 4.10 8.84 6.81
CA LYS A 10 3.12 8.95 5.73
C LYS A 10 3.81 9.02 4.38
N VAL A 11 3.25 8.31 3.41
CA VAL A 11 3.73 8.30 2.02
C VAL A 11 2.54 8.39 1.07
N GLU A 12 2.71 9.19 0.02
CA GLU A 12 1.80 9.22 -1.12
C GLU A 12 2.61 8.99 -2.40
N ILE A 13 2.20 8.02 -3.21
CA ILE A 13 2.83 7.67 -4.49
C ILE A 13 1.77 7.83 -5.57
N ASN A 14 2.09 8.67 -6.55
CA ASN A 14 1.15 9.12 -7.56
C ASN A 14 1.54 8.64 -8.95
N ASN A 15 0.52 8.40 -9.77
CA ASN A 15 0.66 8.06 -11.18
C ASN A 15 1.50 6.80 -11.44
N LEU A 16 1.32 5.76 -10.62
CA LEU A 16 1.95 4.46 -10.86
C LEU A 16 1.44 3.84 -12.15
N SER A 17 2.35 3.30 -12.96
CA SER A 17 2.03 2.58 -14.19
C SER A 17 1.60 1.14 -13.95
N GLY A 18 1.73 0.62 -12.73
CA GLY A 18 1.45 -0.78 -12.40
C GLY A 18 2.55 -1.73 -12.86
N ALA A 19 3.72 -1.21 -13.22
CA ALA A 19 4.81 -2.05 -13.64
C ALA A 19 5.41 -2.80 -12.45
N GLU A 20 5.88 -4.03 -12.67
CA GLU A 20 6.37 -4.92 -11.61
C GLU A 20 7.45 -4.26 -10.74
N TYR A 21 8.37 -3.50 -11.35
CA TYR A 21 9.43 -2.79 -10.64
C TYR A 21 8.88 -1.74 -9.66
N GLU A 22 7.77 -1.07 -10.00
CA GLU A 22 7.13 -0.10 -9.12
C GLU A 22 6.44 -0.80 -7.95
N ILE A 23 5.75 -1.91 -8.23
CA ILE A 23 5.11 -2.73 -7.19
C ILE A 23 6.18 -3.29 -6.23
N CYS A 24 7.31 -3.77 -6.75
CA CYS A 24 8.45 -4.19 -5.94
C CYS A 24 9.03 -3.04 -5.10
N PHE A 25 9.07 -1.82 -5.64
CA PHE A 25 9.49 -0.64 -4.89
C PHE A 25 8.55 -0.35 -3.71
N VAL A 26 7.22 -0.37 -3.92
CA VAL A 26 6.23 -0.18 -2.84
C VAL A 26 6.41 -1.23 -1.75
N LYS A 27 6.59 -2.51 -2.11
CA LYS A 27 6.86 -3.59 -1.14
C LYS A 27 8.12 -3.32 -0.32
N ARG A 28 9.22 -2.94 -0.98
CA ARG A 28 10.47 -2.60 -0.28
C ARG A 28 10.32 -1.39 0.63
N LEU A 29 9.56 -0.38 0.21
CA LEU A 29 9.32 0.82 1.01
C LEU A 29 8.62 0.48 2.34
N LEU A 30 7.65 -0.44 2.31
CA LEU A 30 6.99 -0.95 3.52
C LEU A 30 7.98 -1.64 4.48
N THR A 31 9.03 -2.28 3.95
CA THR A 31 10.10 -2.88 4.75
C THR A 31 11.08 -1.84 5.30
N TRP A 32 11.36 -0.78 4.54
CA TRP A 32 12.31 0.27 4.93
C TRP A 32 11.75 1.26 5.96
N ALA A 33 10.44 1.40 6.07
CA ALA A 33 9.80 2.39 6.94
C ALA A 33 9.02 1.71 8.09
N PRO A 34 9.69 1.28 9.17
CA PRO A 34 9.05 0.53 10.26
C PRO A 34 8.00 1.33 11.04
N VAL A 35 8.08 2.67 11.01
CA VAL A 35 7.14 3.58 11.69
C VAL A 35 6.05 4.15 10.76
N LEU A 36 5.98 3.66 9.53
CA LEU A 36 4.98 4.09 8.57
C LEU A 36 3.60 3.78 9.13
N LYS A 37 2.66 4.72 9.00
CA LYS A 37 1.28 4.61 9.49
C LYS A 37 0.28 4.65 8.35
N MET A 38 0.60 5.38 7.30
CA MET A 38 -0.28 5.55 6.14
C MET A 38 0.53 5.51 4.85
N ILE A 39 0.03 4.75 3.88
CA ILE A 39 0.53 4.78 2.51
C ILE A 39 -0.64 4.88 1.55
N THR A 40 -0.53 5.83 0.63
CA THR A 40 -1.51 6.06 -0.43
C THR A 40 -0.85 5.81 -1.78
N VAL A 41 -1.47 4.95 -2.58
CA VAL A 41 -0.96 4.48 -3.87
C VAL A 41 -2.00 4.84 -4.92
N MET A 42 -1.67 5.74 -5.84
CA MET A 42 -2.55 6.14 -6.94
C MET A 42 -2.00 5.67 -8.29
N PHE A 43 -2.78 4.86 -8.99
CA PHE A 43 -2.45 4.41 -10.34
C PHE A 43 -2.90 5.44 -11.38
N GLY A 44 -2.16 5.50 -12.49
CA GLY A 44 -2.43 6.44 -13.57
C GLY A 44 -3.78 6.21 -14.26
N PRO A 45 -4.36 7.25 -14.90
CA PRO A 45 -5.69 7.20 -15.53
C PRO A 45 -5.82 6.19 -16.68
N SER A 46 -4.70 5.82 -17.31
CA SER A 46 -4.66 4.91 -18.46
C SER A 46 -4.19 3.51 -18.09
N VAL A 47 -4.06 3.20 -16.79
CA VAL A 47 -3.49 1.95 -16.31
C VAL A 47 -4.61 1.00 -15.91
N THR A 48 -4.67 -0.14 -16.60
CA THR A 48 -5.51 -1.26 -16.17
C THR A 48 -4.70 -2.13 -15.21
N VAL A 49 -4.85 -1.89 -13.90
CA VAL A 49 -4.27 -2.76 -12.86
C VAL A 49 -5.23 -3.90 -12.56
N SER A 50 -4.69 -5.11 -12.48
CA SER A 50 -5.47 -6.28 -12.13
C SER A 50 -5.79 -6.31 -10.63
N GLU A 51 -6.91 -6.91 -10.25
CA GLU A 51 -7.31 -6.99 -8.84
C GLU A 51 -6.28 -7.78 -8.01
N GLU A 52 -5.60 -8.74 -8.63
CA GLU A 52 -4.55 -9.56 -8.00
C GLU A 52 -3.39 -8.71 -7.49
N VAL A 53 -2.96 -7.69 -8.24
CA VAL A 53 -1.88 -6.78 -7.81
C VAL A 53 -2.30 -5.97 -6.58
N CYS A 54 -3.54 -5.48 -6.57
CA CYS A 54 -4.10 -4.77 -5.42
C CYS A 54 -4.15 -5.69 -4.19
N GLN A 55 -4.65 -6.93 -4.34
CA GLN A 55 -4.70 -7.91 -3.25
C GLN A 55 -3.31 -8.31 -2.76
N GLU A 56 -2.34 -8.43 -3.66
CA GLU A 56 -0.96 -8.75 -3.32
C GLU A 56 -0.35 -7.65 -2.44
N LEU A 57 -0.49 -6.38 -2.84
CA LEU A 57 0.00 -5.23 -2.07
C LEU A 57 -0.64 -5.14 -0.69
N LEU A 58 -1.96 -5.32 -0.61
CA LEU A 58 -2.69 -5.29 0.67
C LEU A 58 -2.25 -6.44 1.59
N SER A 59 -2.11 -7.64 1.04
CA SER A 59 -1.67 -8.83 1.79
C SER A 59 -0.24 -8.66 2.29
N PHE A 60 0.63 -8.10 1.48
CA PHE A 60 2.01 -7.79 1.85
C PHE A 60 2.07 -6.73 2.96
N SER A 61 1.31 -5.64 2.82
CA SER A 61 1.21 -4.59 3.84
C SER A 61 0.76 -5.14 5.20
N ARG A 62 -0.28 -6.00 5.22
CA ARG A 62 -0.76 -6.64 6.45
C ARG A 62 0.31 -7.50 7.13
N ARG A 63 1.13 -8.20 6.34
CA ARG A 63 2.17 -9.10 6.84
C ARG A 63 3.38 -8.35 7.37
N CYS A 64 3.91 -7.41 6.59
CA CYS A 64 5.19 -6.77 6.88
C CYS A 64 5.08 -5.62 7.86
N SER A 65 3.91 -4.98 7.95
CA SER A 65 3.74 -3.77 8.75
C SER A 65 2.36 -3.76 9.42
N PRO A 66 2.16 -4.60 10.44
CA PRO A 66 0.89 -4.70 11.15
C PRO A 66 0.58 -3.38 11.86
N GLY A 67 -0.24 -2.54 11.22
CA GLY A 67 -0.65 -1.22 11.73
C GLY A 67 -0.73 -0.16 10.65
N ILE A 68 -0.19 -0.43 9.47
CA ILE A 68 -0.26 0.50 8.33
C ILE A 68 -1.66 0.51 7.73
N CYS A 69 -2.18 1.72 7.54
CA CYS A 69 -3.33 1.96 6.69
C CYS A 69 -2.84 2.15 5.25
N MET A 70 -3.02 1.12 4.41
CA MET A 70 -2.77 1.21 2.98
C MET A 70 -4.06 1.58 2.25
N GLU A 71 -3.99 2.59 1.39
CA GLU A 71 -5.06 3.00 0.48
C GLU A 71 -4.56 2.89 -0.95
N ILE A 72 -5.29 2.13 -1.77
CA ILE A 72 -5.02 1.99 -3.19
C ILE A 72 -6.14 2.65 -3.96
N TYR A 73 -5.79 3.48 -4.94
CA TYR A 73 -6.71 4.21 -5.79
C TYR A 73 -6.47 3.86 -7.26
N LEU A 74 -7.51 3.32 -7.87
CA LEU A 74 -7.59 3.00 -9.29
C LEU A 74 -8.44 4.05 -10.00
N HIS A 75 -7.95 4.57 -11.11
CA HIS A 75 -8.71 5.47 -11.95
C HIS A 75 -9.54 4.62 -12.93
N GLY A 76 -10.66 4.06 -12.46
CA GLY A 76 -11.64 3.41 -13.32
C GLY A 76 -12.46 4.43 -14.10
N ASN A 77 -13.29 3.95 -15.03
CA ASN A 77 -14.15 4.73 -15.93
C ASN A 77 -15.32 5.45 -15.19
N ARG A 78 -15.04 6.13 -14.06
CA ARG A 78 -15.84 7.04 -13.19
C ARG A 78 -15.86 6.70 -11.69
N ALA A 79 -15.07 5.75 -11.18
CA ALA A 79 -15.07 5.43 -9.74
C ALA A 79 -13.65 5.28 -9.16
N LYS A 80 -13.43 5.93 -8.01
CA LYS A 80 -12.24 5.78 -7.17
C LYS A 80 -12.48 4.58 -6.24
N VAL A 81 -11.92 3.42 -6.58
CA VAL A 81 -12.02 2.23 -5.72
C VAL A 81 -10.96 2.37 -4.63
N MET A 82 -11.37 2.32 -3.35
CA MET A 82 -10.47 2.37 -2.19
C MET A 82 -10.38 0.98 -1.58
N TYR A 83 -9.19 0.39 -1.61
CA TYR A 83 -8.90 -0.79 -0.80
C TYR A 83 -8.18 -0.38 0.45
N ARG A 84 -8.72 -0.76 1.62
CA ARG A 84 -8.17 -0.42 2.92
C ARG A 84 -7.78 -1.68 3.69
N ALA A 85 -6.51 -1.82 4.02
CA ALA A 85 -6.09 -2.75 5.06
C ALA A 85 -6.23 -2.04 6.41
N VAL A 86 -7.24 -2.39 7.21
CA VAL A 86 -7.36 -1.94 8.60
C VAL A 86 -7.09 -3.14 9.49
N ASN A 87 -6.14 -3.02 10.41
CA ASN A 87 -6.05 -3.98 11.50
C ASN A 87 -7.31 -3.83 12.38
N LEU A 88 -8.25 -4.77 12.23
CA LEU A 88 -9.13 -5.12 13.33
C LEU A 88 -8.23 -5.67 14.44
N LYS A 89 -7.97 -4.87 15.47
CA LYS A 89 -7.53 -5.47 16.74
C LYS A 89 -8.58 -6.53 17.06
N ARG A 90 -8.18 -7.81 17.12
CA ARG A 90 -9.04 -8.82 17.74
C ARG A 90 -9.45 -8.27 19.11
N PRO A 91 -10.73 -8.29 19.48
CA PRO A 91 -11.12 -8.01 20.86
C PRO A 91 -10.25 -8.91 21.74
N ARG A 92 -9.67 -8.34 22.79
CA ARG A 92 -9.20 -9.17 23.88
C ARG A 92 -10.47 -9.78 24.47
N ASP A 93 -10.64 -11.08 24.30
CA ASP A 93 -11.57 -11.84 25.11
C ASP A 93 -10.92 -11.86 26.52
N ASP A 94 -11.31 -10.88 27.34
CA ASP A 94 -11.04 -10.85 28.78
C ASP A 94 -12.09 -11.71 29.50
#